data_AF-A0A246BHY7-F1
#
_entry.id   AF-A0A246BHY7-F1
#
_cell.length_a   1.000
_cell.length_b   1.000
_cell.length_c   1.000
_cell.angle_alpha   90.00
_cell.angle_beta   90.00
_cell.angle_gamma   90.00
#
_symmetry.space_group_name_H-M   'P 1'
#
loop_
_entity.id
_entity.type
_entity.pdbx_description
1 polymer ?
#
loop_
_entity_poly.entity_id
_entity_poly.type
_entity_poly.pdbx_seq_one_letter_code
_entity_poly.pdbx_strand_id
1 'polypeptide(L)' 'MTPDSAARREALLEGITLLAARGPVTLPGIAQRYGLPVSRAWALVQTLLRRGDLIRAAPGSWVHRNDAL' A
#
# COMPACT_ATOMS: atom_id res chain seq x y z
N MET A 1 -5.56 -20.70 3.85
CA MET A 1 -5.97 -19.28 3.73
C MET A 1 -7.47 -19.27 3.48
N THR A 2 -8.29 -18.78 4.41
CA THR A 2 -9.75 -18.76 4.20
C THR A 2 -10.09 -17.73 3.11
N PRO A 3 -11.16 -17.93 2.32
CA PRO A 3 -11.54 -17.00 1.24
C PRO A 3 -11.62 -15.55 1.69
N ASP A 4 -12.09 -15.34 2.93
CA ASP A 4 -12.23 -14.04 3.57
C ASP A 4 -10.89 -13.30 3.78
N SER A 5 -9.82 -14.03 4.11
CA SER A 5 -8.48 -13.46 4.31
C SER A 5 -7.84 -12.98 3.01
N ALA A 6 -8.09 -13.67 1.90
CA ALA A 6 -7.58 -13.28 0.58
C ALA A 6 -8.34 -12.05 0.05
N ALA A 7 -9.68 -12.05 0.14
CA ALA A 7 -10.51 -10.92 -0.25
C ALA A 7 -10.17 -9.65 0.55
N ARG A 8 -10.02 -9.77 1.88
CA ARG A 8 -9.59 -8.66 2.73
C ARG A 8 -8.22 -8.11 2.35
N ARG A 9 -7.29 -8.99 1.98
CA ARG A 9 -5.96 -8.58 1.54
C ARG A 9 -6.02 -7.78 0.24
N GLU A 10 -6.76 -8.24 -0.76
CA GLU A 10 -6.90 -7.51 -2.02
C GLU A 10 -7.57 -6.15 -1.82
N ALA A 11 -8.63 -6.08 -0.98
CA ALA A 11 -9.26 -4.80 -0.64
C ALA A 11 -8.30 -3.79 0.02
N LEU A 12 -7.38 -4.27 0.88
CA LEU A 12 -6.35 -3.42 1.47
C LEU A 12 -5.33 -2.94 0.43
N LEU A 13 -4.93 -3.79 -0.52
CA LEU A 13 -4.02 -3.43 -1.59
C LEU A 13 -4.64 -2.33 -2.47
N GLU A 14 -5.87 -2.53 -2.92
CA GLU A 14 -6.63 -1.53 -3.69
C GLU A 14 -6.78 -0.21 -2.92
N GLY A 15 -7.09 -0.26 -1.62
CA GLY A 15 -7.20 0.92 -0.78
C GLY A 15 -5.89 1.72 -0.66
N ILE A 16 -4.74 1.04 -0.57
CA ILE A 16 -3.43 1.71 -0.53
C ILE A 16 -3.12 2.35 -1.89
N THR A 17 -3.38 1.65 -2.99
CA THR A 17 -3.22 2.16 -4.36
C THR A 17 -4.06 3.43 -4.58
N LEU A 18 -5.34 3.42 -4.18
CA LEU A 18 -6.24 4.59 -4.27
C LEU A 18 -5.79 5.76 -3.38
N LEU A 19 -5.24 5.48 -2.20
CA LEU A 19 -4.70 6.52 -1.33
C LEU A 19 -3.47 7.17 -1.97
N ALA A 20 -2.58 6.36 -2.53
CA ALA A 20 -1.37 6.81 -3.19
C ALA A 20 -1.63 7.58 -4.49
N ALA A 21 -2.79 7.37 -5.12
CA ALA A 21 -3.26 8.13 -6.28
C ALA A 21 -3.70 9.58 -5.94
N ARG A 22 -3.71 9.92 -4.65
CA ARG A 22 -4.01 11.28 -4.14
C ARG A 22 -2.75 11.98 -3.62
N GLY A 23 -1.59 11.36 -3.80
CA GLY A 23 -0.31 11.86 -3.31
C GLY A 23 0.46 10.85 -2.44
N PRO A 24 1.62 11.25 -1.92
CA PRO A 24 2.54 10.34 -1.26
C PRO A 24 1.96 9.69 0.01
N VAL A 25 2.15 8.38 0.13
CA VAL A 25 1.79 7.57 1.30
C VAL A 25 3.02 7.10 2.03
N THR A 26 2.94 7.06 3.36
CA THR A 26 4.03 6.61 4.24
C THR A 26 3.65 5.32 4.96
N LEU A 27 4.64 4.54 5.37
CA LEU A 27 4.41 3.26 6.04
C LEU A 27 3.67 3.44 7.37
N PRO A 28 4.03 4.41 8.24
CA PRO A 28 3.27 4.70 9.45
C PRO A 28 1.83 5.13 9.15
N GLY A 29 1.62 5.95 8.10
CA GLY A 29 0.28 6.40 7.70
C GLY A 29 -0.61 5.25 7.23
N ILE A 30 -0.07 4.31 6.44
CA ILE A 30 -0.77 3.10 6.02
C ILE A 30 -1.11 2.23 7.24
N ALA A 31 -0.14 1.98 8.11
CA ALA A 31 -0.34 1.15 9.30
C ALA A 31 -1.44 1.71 10.22
N GLN A 32 -1.42 3.02 10.46
CA GLN A 32 -2.42 3.72 11.26
C GLN A 32 -3.81 3.67 10.61
N ARG A 33 -3.91 4.01 9.32
CA ARG A 33 -5.20 4.09 8.60
C ARG A 33 -5.95 2.76 8.58
N TYR A 34 -5.23 1.66 8.43
CA TYR A 34 -5.82 0.33 8.32
C TYR A 34 -5.77 -0.48 9.63
N GLY A 35 -5.27 0.11 10.72
CA GLY A 35 -5.16 -0.57 12.02
C GLY A 35 -4.28 -1.83 11.97
N LEU A 36 -3.20 -1.79 11.19
CA LEU A 36 -2.31 -2.93 10.97
C LEU A 36 -0.98 -2.77 11.71
N PRO A 37 -0.37 -3.87 12.18
CA PRO A 37 1.04 -3.87 12.55
C PRO A 37 1.90 -3.37 11.39
N VAL A 38 2.94 -2.59 11.69
CA VAL A 38 3.86 -2.01 10.70
C VAL A 38 4.45 -3.09 9.78
N SER A 39 4.78 -4.27 10.32
CA SER A 39 5.29 -5.40 9.54
C SER A 39 4.29 -5.92 8.48
N ARG A 40 2.99 -5.94 8.80
CA ARG A 40 1.93 -6.33 7.86
C ARG A 40 1.66 -5.25 6.82
N ALA A 41 1.63 -3.98 7.24
CA ALA A 41 1.56 -2.87 6.31
C ALA A 41 2.74 -2.90 5.31
N TRP A 42 3.94 -3.23 5.79
CA TRP A 42 5.12 -3.36 4.95
C TRP A 42 5.00 -4.49 3.93
N ALA A 43 4.48 -5.66 4.33
CA ALA A 43 4.24 -6.76 3.40
C ALA A 43 3.25 -6.40 2.27
N LEU A 44 2.23 -5.57 2.57
CA LEU A 44 1.29 -5.06 1.57
C LEU A 44 1.98 -4.08 0.62
N VAL A 45 2.73 -3.11 1.15
CA VAL A 45 3.52 -2.17 0.33
C VAL A 45 4.51 -2.90 -0.57
N GLN A 46 5.23 -3.89 -0.06
CA GLN A 46 6.13 -4.73 -0.88
C GLN A 46 5.40 -5.48 -1.98
N THR A 47 4.15 -5.88 -1.75
CA THR A 47 3.33 -6.52 -2.78
C THR A 47 3.03 -5.53 -3.90
N LEU A 48 2.58 -4.33 -3.57
CA LEU A 48 2.27 -3.29 -4.55
C LEU A 48 3.52 -2.83 -5.32
N LEU A 49 4.67 -2.76 -4.67
CA LEU A 49 5.96 -2.50 -5.32
C LEU A 49 6.31 -3.60 -6.34
N ARG A 50 6.09 -4.88 -6.00
CA ARG A 50 6.32 -6.00 -6.93
C ARG A 50 5.32 -6.03 -8.09
N ARG A 51 4.08 -5.62 -7.85
CA ARG A 51 3.05 -5.46 -8.89
C ARG A 51 3.32 -4.26 -9.80
N GLY A 52 4.08 -3.28 -9.29
CA GLY A 52 4.38 -2.03 -10.00
C GLY A 52 3.28 -0.97 -9.85
N ASP A 53 2.36 -1.15 -8.90
CA ASP A 53 1.28 -0.19 -8.61
C ASP A 53 1.81 1.04 -7.87
N LEU A 54 2.83 0.83 -7.02
CA LEU A 54 3.52 1.88 -6.29
C LEU A 54 4.96 2.02 -6.77
N ILE A 55 5.48 3.24 -6.66
CA ILE A 55 6.91 3.54 -6.78
C ILE A 55 7.39 4.34 -5.57
N ARG A 56 8.71 4.35 -5.32
CA ARG A 56 9.29 5.16 -4.25
C ARG A 56 9.34 6.63 -4.68
N ALA A 57 8.74 7.50 -3.88
CA ALA A 57 8.82 8.96 -4.06
C ALA A 57 9.95 9.56 -3.22
N ALA A 58 10.14 9.04 -2.01
CA ALA A 58 11.20 9.47 -1.07
C ALA A 58 11.54 8.29 -0.13
N PRO A 59 12.61 8.41 0.69
CA PRO A 59 12.86 7.44 1.76
C PRO A 59 11.62 7.27 2.65
N GLY A 60 11.04 6.06 2.66
CA GLY A 60 9.85 5.74 3.44
C GLY A 60 8.52 6.26 2.89
N SER A 61 8.49 6.75 1.65
CA SER A 61 7.31 7.32 1.00
C SER A 61 7.10 6.76 -0.41
N TRP A 62 5.84 6.50 -0.77
CA TRP A 62 5.44 5.92 -2.05
C TRP A 62 4.32 6.71 -2.70
N VAL A 63 4.26 6.72 -4.03
CA VAL A 63 3.15 7.29 -4.80
C VAL A 63 2.62 6.23 -5.74
N HIS A 64 1.39 6.44 -6.21
CA HIS A 64 0.86 5.63 -7.29
C HIS A 64 1.71 5.85 -8.55
N ARG A 65 1.98 4.78 -9.30
CA ARG A 65 2.86 4.84 -10.47
C ARG A 65 2.42 5.87 -11.51
N ASN A 66 1.12 6.05 -11.70
CA ASN A 66 0.58 6.98 -12.71
C ASN A 66 0.73 8.46 -12.31
N ASP A 67 1.05 8.77 -11.05
CA ASP A 67 1.21 10.15 -10.57
C ASP A 67 2.67 10.64 -10.64
N ALA A 68 3.58 9.77 -11.08
CA ALA A 68 5.01 10.06 -11.15
C ALA A 68 5.50 10.43 -12.56
N LEU A 69 4.56 10.70 -13.47
CA LEU A 69 4.80 11.11 -14.86
C LEU A 69 4.35 12.56 -15.09
#